data_AF-A0A662KY16-F1
#
_entry.id   AF-A0A662KY16-F1
#
_cell.length_a   1.000
_cell.length_b   1.000
_cell.length_c   1.000
_cell.angle_alpha   90.00
_cell.angle_beta   90.00
_cell.angle_gamma   90.00
#
_symmetry.space_group_name_H-M   'P 1'
#
loop_
_entity.id
_entity.type
_entity.pdbx_description
1 polymer ?
#
loop_
_entity_poly.entity_id
_entity_poly.type
_entity_poly.pdbx_seq_one_letter_code
_entity_poly.pdbx_strand_id
1 'polypeptide(L)'
;MDIIAFVAGLIVGIVVVSIAVEFAWKKSVPEKTCKLTKKWNLNELRNALIVAEKLHITPPSDAKVVVAAPTPLAKNARENPSVIGNFVIGLNKAYIFAGEIKEGQIAVVTSDEDILKELRDMFYEFYKVKEKAVSYVPKKGRVRIRGVVRAVFPYRDGYLMRLSYEGGIVGVLLKEKMDVEGRRVEVEGEVLEYPFINPYNITVLD
;
A
#
# COMPACT_ATOMS: atom_id res chain seq x y z
N MET A 1 50.43 44.33 24.39
CA MET A 1 49.77 43.15 23.81
C MET A 1 50.58 42.78 22.58
N ASP A 2 51.11 41.56 22.52
CA ASP A 2 52.14 41.19 21.55
C ASP A 2 51.51 41.05 20.15
N ILE A 3 51.86 41.93 19.21
CA ILE A 3 51.30 41.95 17.85
C ILE A 3 51.53 40.59 17.16
N ILE A 4 52.64 39.93 17.50
CA ILE A 4 52.99 38.60 17.00
C ILE A 4 51.97 37.55 17.46
N ALA A 5 51.52 37.61 18.71
CA ALA A 5 50.52 36.69 19.24
C ALA A 5 49.13 36.91 18.61
N PHE A 6 48.78 38.17 18.30
CA PHE A 6 47.55 38.50 17.59
C PHE A 6 47.54 37.94 16.16
N VAL A 7 48.65 38.11 15.42
CA VAL A 7 48.79 37.59 14.05
C VAL A 7 48.78 36.06 14.04
N ALA A 8 49.49 35.42 14.98
CA ALA A 8 49.49 33.96 15.10
C ALA A 8 48.09 33.41 15.40
N GLY A 9 47.35 34.03 16.33
CA GLY A 9 45.98 33.64 16.66
C GLY A 9 45.01 33.78 15.49
N LEU A 10 45.16 34.84 14.69
CA LEU A 10 44.34 35.07 13.50
C LEU A 10 44.57 34.00 12.43
N ILE A 11 45.83 33.64 12.16
CA ILE A 11 46.17 32.60 11.18
C ILE A 11 45.60 31.24 11.62
N VAL A 12 45.78 30.86 12.89
CA VAL A 12 45.24 29.60 13.43
C VAL A 12 43.71 29.60 13.36
N GLY A 13 43.06 30.72 13.70
CA GLY A 13 41.61 30.86 13.62
C GLY A 13 41.06 30.63 12.20
N ILE A 14 41.70 31.23 11.19
CA ILE A 14 41.31 31.07 9.78
C ILE A 14 41.43 29.61 9.34
N VAL A 15 42.50 28.92 9.73
CA VAL A 15 42.72 27.51 9.37
C VAL A 15 41.65 26.62 10.01
N VAL A 16 41.37 26.81 11.30
CA VAL A 16 40.35 26.02 12.02
C VAL A 16 38.95 26.25 11.44
N VAL A 17 38.59 27.50 11.13
CA VAL A 17 37.28 27.82 10.52
C VAL A 17 37.17 27.21 9.13
N SER A 18 38.22 27.30 8.30
CA SER A 18 38.23 26.71 6.95
C SER A 18 38.03 25.19 7.00
N ILE A 19 38.73 24.49 7.91
CA ILE A 19 38.56 23.05 8.11
C ILE A 19 37.15 22.72 8.59
N ALA A 20 36.61 23.49 9.54
CA ALA A 20 35.26 23.28 10.05
C ALA A 20 34.19 23.45 8.95
N VAL A 21 34.34 24.45 8.08
CA VAL A 21 33.44 24.70 6.94
C VAL A 21 33.55 23.58 5.91
N GLU A 22 34.76 23.14 5.55
CA GLU A 22 34.93 21.99 4.64
C GLU A 22 34.33 20.70 5.19
N PHE A 23 34.47 20.46 6.50
CA PHE A 23 33.91 19.28 7.16
C PHE A 23 32.38 19.35 7.23
N ALA A 24 31.81 20.55 7.44
CA ALA A 24 30.37 20.78 7.40
C ALA A 24 29.80 20.58 5.99
N TRP A 25 30.48 21.06 4.95
CA TRP A 25 30.07 20.89 3.56
C TRP A 25 30.23 19.45 3.04
N LYS A 26 31.21 18.68 3.53
CA LYS A 26 31.31 17.25 3.21
C LYS A 26 30.11 16.42 3.71
N LYS A 27 29.41 16.87 4.77
CA LYS A 27 28.16 16.24 5.22
C LYS A 27 26.93 16.69 4.44
N SER A 28 27.00 17.81 3.70
CA SER A 28 25.82 18.45 3.11
C SER A 28 25.61 18.15 1.62
N VAL A 29 26.46 17.34 0.99
CA VAL A 29 26.17 16.80 -0.35
C VAL A 29 25.49 15.46 -0.13
N PRO A 30 24.17 15.33 -0.37
CA PRO A 30 23.55 14.02 -0.38
C PRO A 30 24.27 13.21 -1.46
N GLU A 31 24.90 12.09 -1.09
CA GLU A 31 25.25 11.09 -2.08
C GLU A 31 23.99 10.82 -2.89
N LYS A 32 24.10 10.74 -4.21
CA LYS A 32 22.94 10.48 -5.08
C LYS A 32 22.33 9.14 -4.68
N THR A 33 21.36 9.18 -3.77
CA THR A 33 20.71 8.00 -3.19
C THR A 33 19.86 7.30 -4.24
N CYS A 34 19.38 8.04 -5.24
CA CYS A 34 18.60 7.52 -6.37
C CYS A 34 19.42 7.51 -7.68
N LYS A 35 19.47 6.37 -8.36
CA LYS A 35 20.07 6.24 -9.71
C LYS A 35 19.12 5.50 -10.66
N LEU A 36 19.06 5.93 -11.92
CA LEU A 36 18.33 5.19 -12.95
C LEU A 36 19.16 4.00 -13.43
N THR A 37 18.56 2.82 -13.57
CA THR A 37 19.21 1.62 -14.08
C THR A 37 18.27 0.77 -14.95
N LYS A 38 18.84 0.07 -15.92
CA LYS A 38 18.20 -1.04 -16.63
C LYS A 38 18.78 -2.41 -16.24
N LYS A 39 19.91 -2.39 -15.51
CA LYS A 39 20.60 -3.59 -15.02
C LYS A 39 20.24 -3.77 -13.56
N TRP A 40 19.47 -4.81 -13.29
CA TRP A 40 19.04 -5.23 -11.97
C TRP A 40 18.75 -6.73 -12.02
N ASN A 41 18.87 -7.40 -10.88
CA ASN A 41 18.58 -8.82 -10.75
C ASN A 41 17.92 -9.05 -9.38
N LEU A 42 16.75 -9.68 -9.38
CA LEU A 42 16.02 -9.94 -8.14
C LEU A 42 16.76 -10.93 -7.23
N ASN A 43 17.55 -11.84 -7.80
CA ASN A 43 18.30 -12.85 -7.03
C ASN A 43 19.48 -12.24 -6.25
N GLU A 44 19.84 -10.99 -6.50
CA GLU A 44 20.83 -10.26 -5.68
C GLU A 44 20.24 -9.79 -4.35
N LEU A 45 18.91 -9.76 -4.23
CA LEU A 45 18.21 -9.28 -3.04
C LEU A 45 17.76 -10.46 -2.19
N ARG A 46 18.36 -10.61 -1.00
CA ARG A 46 17.91 -11.60 -0.01
C ARG A 46 16.62 -11.15 0.65
N ASN A 47 15.71 -12.09 0.90
CA ASN A 47 14.41 -11.88 1.53
C ASN A 47 13.61 -10.73 0.89
N ALA A 48 13.63 -10.67 -0.44
CA ALA A 48 13.06 -9.56 -1.18
C ALA A 48 11.55 -9.41 -0.90
N LEU A 49 11.10 -8.17 -0.73
CA LEU A 49 9.68 -7.81 -0.68
C LEU A 49 9.29 -7.23 -2.03
N ILE A 50 8.38 -7.88 -2.75
CA ILE A 50 8.03 -7.55 -4.14
C ILE A 50 6.57 -7.10 -4.19
N VAL A 51 6.32 -5.92 -4.76
CA VAL A 51 5.01 -5.44 -5.16
C VAL A 51 4.99 -5.25 -6.67
N ALA A 52 4.02 -5.82 -7.35
CA ALA A 52 3.87 -5.62 -8.78
C ALA A 52 2.40 -5.58 -9.20
N GLU A 53 2.06 -4.75 -10.17
CA GLU A 53 0.77 -4.86 -10.84
C GLU A 53 0.70 -6.18 -11.62
N LYS A 54 1.79 -6.47 -12.35
CA LYS A 54 2.00 -7.73 -13.07
C LYS A 54 3.48 -8.10 -13.06
N LEU A 55 3.76 -9.37 -12.76
CA LEU A 55 5.12 -9.90 -12.65
C LEU A 55 5.40 -10.88 -13.80
N HIS A 56 6.39 -10.54 -14.65
CA HIS A 56 6.78 -11.32 -15.84
C HIS A 56 8.11 -12.06 -15.67
N ILE A 57 8.61 -12.15 -14.44
CA ILE A 57 9.83 -12.86 -14.10
C ILE A 57 9.61 -13.72 -12.85
N THR A 58 10.37 -14.79 -12.73
CA THR A 58 10.29 -15.65 -11.55
C THR A 58 10.90 -14.93 -10.35
N PRO A 59 10.16 -14.74 -9.24
CA PRO A 59 10.71 -14.16 -8.03
C PRO A 59 11.71 -15.13 -7.36
N PRO A 60 12.67 -14.62 -6.57
CA PRO A 60 13.51 -15.46 -5.70
C PRO A 60 12.66 -16.34 -4.77
N SER A 61 13.15 -17.53 -4.40
CA SER A 61 12.39 -18.49 -3.60
C SER A 61 12.10 -18.01 -2.16
N ASP A 62 12.92 -17.11 -1.64
CA ASP A 62 12.81 -16.49 -0.32
C ASP A 62 12.02 -15.16 -0.35
N ALA A 63 11.53 -14.74 -1.52
CA ALA A 63 10.83 -13.47 -1.67
C ALA A 63 9.37 -13.56 -1.19
N LYS A 64 8.89 -12.50 -0.55
CA LYS A 64 7.47 -12.28 -0.30
C LYS A 64 6.91 -11.38 -1.39
N VAL A 65 5.87 -11.85 -2.07
CA VAL A 65 5.36 -11.19 -3.27
C VAL A 65 3.88 -10.85 -3.11
N VAL A 66 3.50 -9.62 -3.48
CA VAL A 66 2.10 -9.22 -3.69
C VAL A 66 1.93 -8.77 -5.14
N VAL A 67 0.87 -9.26 -5.79
CA VAL A 67 0.51 -8.88 -7.16
C VAL A 67 -0.91 -8.37 -7.26
N ALA A 68 -1.15 -7.38 -8.13
CA ALA A 68 -2.52 -6.96 -8.47
C ALA A 68 -3.23 -8.02 -9.32
N ALA A 69 -2.55 -8.51 -10.36
CA ALA A 69 -3.04 -9.55 -11.25
C ALA A 69 -2.12 -10.79 -11.20
N PRO A 70 -2.66 -11.99 -10.99
CA PRO A 70 -1.87 -13.21 -10.94
C PRO A 70 -1.23 -13.53 -12.31
N THR A 71 -0.01 -14.07 -12.28
CA THR A 71 0.68 -14.59 -13.47
C THR A 71 1.19 -16.01 -13.20
N PRO A 72 1.41 -16.84 -14.25
CA PRO A 72 1.93 -18.20 -14.08
C PRO A 72 3.29 -18.28 -13.38
N LEU A 73 4.05 -17.17 -13.40
CA LEU A 73 5.39 -17.04 -12.81
C LEU A 73 5.34 -16.69 -11.32
N ALA A 74 4.22 -16.15 -10.84
CA ALA A 74 4.04 -15.67 -9.47
C ALA A 74 3.21 -16.65 -8.62
N LYS A 75 3.50 -17.97 -8.69
CA LYS A 75 2.66 -19.02 -8.09
C LYS A 75 2.44 -18.88 -6.57
N ASN A 76 3.44 -18.37 -5.86
CA ASN A 76 3.39 -18.16 -4.40
C ASN A 76 3.07 -16.70 -4.02
N ALA A 77 2.73 -15.86 -4.99
CA ALA A 77 2.42 -14.47 -4.72
C ALA A 77 1.02 -14.32 -4.11
N ARG A 78 0.91 -13.37 -3.20
CA ARG A 78 -0.37 -12.93 -2.66
C ARG A 78 -1.07 -12.05 -3.69
N GLU A 79 -2.33 -12.34 -3.99
CA GLU A 79 -3.13 -11.45 -4.82
C GLU A 79 -3.78 -10.34 -3.98
N ASN A 80 -3.64 -9.10 -4.42
CA ASN A 80 -4.32 -7.94 -3.87
C ASN A 80 -4.62 -6.93 -5.01
N PRO A 81 -5.86 -6.86 -5.50
CA PRO A 81 -6.24 -5.97 -6.60
C PRO A 81 -6.07 -4.47 -6.31
N SER A 82 -5.85 -4.08 -5.05
CA SER A 82 -5.57 -2.69 -4.66
C SER A 82 -4.11 -2.29 -4.82
N VAL A 83 -3.23 -3.22 -5.20
CA VAL A 83 -1.81 -2.91 -5.48
C VAL A 83 -1.72 -1.87 -6.59
N ILE A 84 -0.93 -0.84 -6.32
CA ILE A 84 -0.54 0.19 -7.28
C ILE A 84 0.98 0.30 -7.29
N GLY A 85 1.55 0.41 -8.48
CA GLY A 85 2.99 0.53 -8.67
C GLY A 85 3.75 -0.79 -8.69
N ASN A 86 5.05 -0.68 -8.97
CA ASN A 86 5.93 -1.81 -9.20
C ASN A 86 7.27 -1.54 -8.50
N PHE A 87 7.58 -2.29 -7.45
CA PHE A 87 8.84 -2.11 -6.72
C PHE A 87 9.30 -3.38 -6.01
N VAL A 88 10.60 -3.43 -5.73
CA VAL A 88 11.23 -4.50 -4.97
C VAL A 88 12.13 -3.90 -3.90
N ILE A 89 12.01 -4.40 -2.67
CA ILE A 89 12.77 -3.95 -1.51
C ILE A 89 13.66 -5.10 -1.04
N GLY A 90 14.95 -4.83 -0.92
CA GLY A 90 15.91 -5.71 -0.26
C GLY A 90 16.22 -5.26 1.17
N LEU A 91 17.39 -5.66 1.65
CA LEU A 91 17.87 -5.26 2.99
C LEU A 91 18.23 -3.77 3.07
N ASN A 92 18.94 -3.26 2.05
CA ASN A 92 19.57 -1.93 2.06
C ASN A 92 19.35 -1.12 0.78
N LYS A 93 18.59 -1.67 -0.18
CA LYS A 93 18.26 -0.97 -1.42
C LYS A 93 16.90 -1.43 -1.93
N ALA A 94 16.26 -0.57 -2.70
CA ALA A 94 15.04 -0.87 -3.42
C ALA A 94 15.17 -0.51 -4.91
N TYR A 95 14.39 -1.19 -5.74
CA TYR A 95 14.18 -0.85 -7.14
C TYR A 95 12.72 -0.44 -7.33
N ILE A 96 12.49 0.74 -7.87
CA ILE A 96 11.17 1.27 -8.21
C ILE A 96 11.07 1.29 -9.73
N PHE A 97 10.18 0.49 -10.31
CA PHE A 97 10.09 0.27 -11.74
C PHE A 97 9.12 1.26 -12.39
N ALA A 98 9.48 1.75 -13.58
CA ALA A 98 8.63 2.67 -14.36
C ALA A 98 7.38 2.00 -14.96
N GLY A 99 7.19 0.69 -14.74
CA GLY A 99 6.11 -0.12 -15.30
C GLY A 99 6.22 -1.56 -14.82
N GLU A 100 5.52 -2.48 -15.49
CA GLU A 100 5.50 -3.91 -15.13
C GLU A 100 6.92 -4.50 -14.96
N ILE A 101 7.10 -5.36 -13.96
CA ILE A 101 8.40 -5.95 -13.66
C ILE A 101 8.71 -7.05 -14.68
N LYS A 102 9.61 -6.74 -15.61
CA LYS A 102 10.09 -7.61 -16.69
C LYS A 102 11.55 -7.28 -17.03
N GLU A 103 12.27 -8.21 -17.64
CA GLU A 103 13.67 -8.00 -18.01
C GLU A 103 13.86 -6.70 -18.86
N GLY A 104 14.94 -5.96 -18.54
CA GLY A 104 15.27 -4.71 -19.23
C GLY A 104 14.40 -3.50 -18.86
N GLN A 105 13.42 -3.65 -17.96
CA GLN A 105 12.60 -2.55 -17.48
C GLN A 105 13.45 -1.51 -16.75
N ILE A 106 13.15 -0.23 -17.00
CA ILE A 106 13.82 0.87 -16.31
C ILE A 106 13.35 0.91 -14.85
N ALA A 107 14.32 1.02 -13.94
CA ALA A 107 14.07 1.20 -12.52
C ALA A 107 14.91 2.34 -11.94
N VAL A 108 14.40 2.99 -10.91
CA VAL A 108 15.19 3.80 -9.99
C VAL A 108 15.68 2.88 -8.88
N VAL A 109 16.99 2.78 -8.70
CA VAL A 109 17.57 2.16 -7.51
C VAL A 109 17.73 3.23 -6.43
N THR A 110 17.31 2.92 -5.21
CA THR A 110 17.48 3.79 -4.05
C THR A 110 18.01 3.04 -2.84
N SER A 111 18.84 3.70 -2.03
CA SER A 111 19.26 3.28 -0.69
C SER A 111 18.87 4.31 0.38
N ASP A 112 17.93 5.19 0.06
CA ASP A 112 17.41 6.20 0.98
C ASP A 112 16.51 5.54 2.03
N GLU A 113 16.84 5.68 3.31
CA GLU A 113 16.15 5.01 4.41
C GLU A 113 14.68 5.43 4.54
N ASP A 114 14.35 6.69 4.26
CA ASP A 114 12.96 7.18 4.34
C ASP A 114 12.12 6.54 3.24
N ILE A 115 12.67 6.47 2.02
CA ILE A 115 12.01 5.78 0.90
C ILE A 115 11.89 4.28 1.18
N LEU A 116 12.94 3.64 1.70
CA LEU A 116 12.90 2.21 2.03
C LEU A 116 11.82 1.90 3.07
N LYS A 117 11.66 2.77 4.07
CA LYS A 117 10.62 2.67 5.09
C LYS A 117 9.23 2.81 4.48
N GLU A 118 8.99 3.84 3.68
CA GLU A 118 7.69 4.08 3.04
C GLU A 118 7.29 2.92 2.11
N LEU A 119 8.22 2.44 1.28
CA LEU A 119 7.98 1.28 0.42
C LEU A 119 7.64 0.02 1.24
N ARG A 120 8.31 -0.17 2.37
CA ARG A 120 8.10 -1.33 3.25
C ARG A 120 6.73 -1.27 3.93
N ASP A 121 6.33 -0.09 4.39
CA ASP A 121 5.02 0.14 4.97
C ASP A 121 3.92 -0.14 3.92
N MET A 122 4.06 0.39 2.70
CA MET A 122 3.16 0.08 1.58
C MET A 122 3.11 -1.41 1.26
N PHE A 123 4.26 -2.09 1.21
CA PHE A 123 4.30 -3.54 1.02
C PHE A 123 3.47 -4.25 2.09
N TYR A 124 3.65 -3.91 3.36
CA TYR A 124 2.92 -4.58 4.43
C TYR A 124 1.43 -4.24 4.42
N GLU A 125 1.02 -3.04 4.01
CA GLU A 125 -0.40 -2.74 3.77
C GLU A 125 -1.01 -3.62 2.68
N PHE A 126 -0.29 -3.85 1.57
CA PHE A 126 -0.76 -4.76 0.53
C PHE A 126 -0.66 -6.24 0.93
N TYR A 127 0.36 -6.58 1.72
CA TYR A 127 0.64 -7.93 2.18
C TYR A 127 -0.20 -8.32 3.40
N LYS A 128 -0.86 -7.36 4.07
CA LYS A 128 -1.81 -7.65 5.14
C LYS A 128 -2.78 -8.70 4.66
N VAL A 129 -3.07 -9.63 5.55
CA VAL A 129 -4.23 -10.48 5.38
C VAL A 129 -5.44 -9.58 5.48
N LYS A 130 -5.86 -8.98 4.36
CA LYS A 130 -7.29 -9.02 4.08
C LYS A 130 -7.57 -10.51 4.10
N GLU A 131 -8.21 -10.97 5.16
CA GLU A 131 -8.99 -12.19 5.07
C GLU A 131 -9.62 -12.10 3.70
N LYS A 132 -9.37 -13.08 2.83
CA LYS A 132 -10.32 -13.27 1.75
C LYS A 132 -11.61 -13.41 2.53
N ALA A 133 -12.43 -12.36 2.52
CA ALA A 133 -13.84 -12.56 2.49
C ALA A 133 -14.03 -13.39 1.22
N VAL A 134 -13.78 -14.70 1.32
CA VAL A 134 -14.67 -15.69 0.78
C VAL A 134 -15.96 -15.44 1.58
N SER A 135 -16.60 -14.31 1.32
CA SER A 135 -17.98 -14.16 1.56
C SER A 135 -18.56 -15.19 0.63
N TYR A 136 -18.82 -16.37 1.18
CA TYR A 136 -19.88 -17.19 0.64
C TYR A 136 -21.12 -16.32 0.75
N VAL A 137 -21.30 -15.41 -0.21
CA VAL A 137 -22.57 -14.76 -0.41
C VAL A 137 -23.33 -15.80 -1.20
N PRO A 138 -24.44 -16.33 -0.65
CA PRO A 138 -25.34 -17.11 -1.45
C PRO A 138 -25.65 -16.26 -2.69
N LYS A 139 -25.23 -16.72 -3.88
CA LYS A 139 -25.53 -16.01 -5.13
C LYS A 139 -27.05 -15.86 -5.35
N LYS A 140 -27.84 -16.64 -4.61
CA LYS A 140 -29.31 -16.62 -4.52
C LYS A 140 -29.75 -17.09 -3.13
N GLY A 141 -30.92 -16.63 -2.68
CA GLY A 141 -31.62 -17.15 -1.51
C GLY A 141 -31.73 -16.18 -0.33
N ARG A 142 -32.29 -16.68 0.78
CA ARG A 142 -32.50 -15.91 2.00
C ARG A 142 -31.20 -15.71 2.76
N VAL A 143 -31.00 -14.51 3.28
CA VAL A 143 -29.81 -14.11 4.04
C VAL A 143 -30.20 -13.38 5.32
N ARG A 144 -29.38 -13.54 6.35
CA ARG A 144 -29.41 -12.76 7.59
C ARG A 144 -28.02 -12.22 7.83
N ILE A 145 -27.85 -10.90 7.77
CA ILE A 145 -26.55 -10.24 7.85
C ILE A 145 -26.55 -9.14 8.90
N ARG A 146 -25.44 -9.02 9.64
CA ARG A 146 -25.22 -7.96 10.63
C ARG A 146 -24.09 -7.07 10.17
N GLY A 147 -24.31 -5.76 10.14
CA GLY A 147 -23.31 -4.82 9.65
C GLY A 147 -23.52 -3.39 10.12
N VAL A 148 -22.60 -2.51 9.74
CA VAL A 148 -22.67 -1.06 9.97
C VAL A 148 -23.16 -0.38 8.71
N VAL A 149 -24.17 0.48 8.84
CA VAL A 149 -24.67 1.27 7.72
C VAL A 149 -23.67 2.36 7.38
N ARG A 150 -23.21 2.38 6.14
CA ARG A 150 -22.23 3.36 5.63
C ARG A 150 -22.89 4.58 5.02
N ALA A 151 -24.02 4.40 4.35
CA ALA A 151 -24.77 5.47 3.70
C ALA A 151 -26.19 4.98 3.32
N VAL A 152 -27.14 5.90 3.27
CA VAL A 152 -28.50 5.70 2.74
C VAL A 152 -28.80 6.83 1.75
N PHE A 153 -28.91 6.50 0.47
CA PHE A 153 -29.13 7.50 -0.59
C PHE A 153 -30.23 7.09 -1.58
N PRO A 154 -30.88 8.05 -2.27
CA PRO A 154 -31.89 7.75 -3.28
C PRO A 154 -31.35 6.83 -4.38
N TYR A 155 -32.12 5.81 -4.75
CA TYR A 155 -31.77 4.85 -5.80
C TYR A 155 -33.03 4.31 -6.47
N ARG A 156 -33.19 4.59 -7.76
CA ARG A 156 -34.41 4.29 -8.54
C ARG A 156 -35.65 4.85 -7.83
N ASP A 157 -36.69 4.04 -7.66
CA ASP A 157 -37.96 4.42 -7.01
C ASP A 157 -37.93 4.29 -5.47
N GLY A 158 -36.73 4.24 -4.87
CA GLY A 158 -36.56 4.08 -3.43
C GLY A 158 -35.18 4.55 -2.97
N TYR A 159 -34.59 3.82 -2.04
CA TYR A 159 -33.29 4.14 -1.45
C TYR A 159 -32.37 2.91 -1.44
N LEU A 160 -31.07 3.13 -1.51
CA LEU A 160 -30.06 2.12 -1.34
C LEU A 160 -29.31 2.36 -0.03
N MET A 161 -29.40 1.41 0.89
CA MET A 161 -28.61 1.39 2.11
C MET A 161 -27.35 0.55 1.90
N ARG A 162 -26.18 1.19 1.96
CA ARG A 162 -24.88 0.51 1.90
C ARG A 162 -24.57 -0.07 3.27
N LEU A 163 -24.55 -1.39 3.37
CA LEU A 163 -24.25 -2.12 4.61
C LEU A 163 -22.87 -2.76 4.52
N SER A 164 -21.99 -2.38 5.45
CA SER A 164 -20.68 -3.00 5.64
C SER A 164 -20.78 -4.09 6.68
N TYR A 165 -20.55 -5.34 6.32
CA TYR A 165 -20.60 -6.50 7.21
C TYR A 165 -19.26 -7.27 7.13
N GLU A 166 -19.11 -8.32 7.94
CA GLU A 166 -17.90 -9.14 8.02
C GLU A 166 -17.44 -9.67 6.65
N GLY A 167 -18.38 -9.97 5.75
CA GLY A 167 -18.10 -10.47 4.40
C GLY A 167 -17.93 -9.39 3.32
N GLY A 168 -17.96 -8.10 3.65
CA GLY A 168 -17.77 -7.02 2.67
C GLY A 168 -18.87 -5.96 2.69
N ILE A 169 -19.26 -5.46 1.51
CA ILE A 169 -20.27 -4.41 1.36
C ILE A 169 -21.40 -4.91 0.47
N VAL A 170 -22.64 -4.79 0.95
CA VAL A 170 -23.85 -5.06 0.16
C VAL A 170 -24.77 -3.84 0.10
N GLY A 171 -25.64 -3.83 -0.90
CA GLY A 171 -26.70 -2.86 -1.04
C GLY A 171 -28.04 -3.43 -0.60
N VAL A 172 -28.70 -2.79 0.35
CA VAL A 172 -30.05 -3.16 0.79
C VAL A 172 -31.05 -2.18 0.17
N LEU A 173 -31.99 -2.69 -0.63
CA LEU A 173 -33.01 -1.88 -1.29
C LEU A 173 -34.12 -1.53 -0.31
N LEU A 174 -34.36 -0.24 -0.11
CA LEU A 174 -35.38 0.28 0.78
C LEU A 174 -36.46 0.98 -0.03
N LYS A 175 -37.72 0.85 0.41
CA LYS A 175 -38.84 1.62 -0.16
C LYS A 175 -38.84 3.06 0.32
N GLU A 176 -38.41 3.29 1.57
CA GLU A 176 -38.40 4.59 2.22
C GLU A 176 -37.02 4.87 2.82
N LYS A 177 -36.70 6.15 3.02
CA LYS A 177 -35.44 6.55 3.64
C LYS A 177 -35.43 6.10 5.10
N MET A 178 -34.35 5.45 5.52
CA MET A 178 -34.08 5.14 6.92
C MET A 178 -32.91 5.97 7.45
N ASP A 179 -33.07 6.59 8.61
CA ASP A 179 -32.00 7.38 9.26
C ASP A 179 -31.18 6.49 10.21
N VAL A 180 -30.32 5.68 9.61
CA VAL A 180 -29.54 4.64 10.32
C VAL A 180 -28.06 4.68 9.96
N GLU A 181 -27.58 5.73 9.29
CA GLU A 181 -26.17 5.89 8.95
C GLU A 181 -25.28 5.86 10.20
N GLY A 182 -24.18 5.11 10.13
CA GLY A 182 -23.28 4.89 11.26
C GLY A 182 -23.77 3.87 12.30
N ARG A 183 -25.05 3.46 12.26
CA ARG A 183 -25.61 2.48 13.21
C ARG A 183 -25.34 1.05 12.77
N ARG A 184 -25.32 0.14 13.75
CA ARG A 184 -25.32 -1.31 13.50
C ARG A 184 -26.74 -1.77 13.23
N VAL A 185 -26.92 -2.61 12.22
CA VAL A 185 -28.22 -3.19 11.87
C VAL A 185 -28.08 -4.67 11.55
N GLU A 186 -29.14 -5.41 11.82
CA GLU A 186 -29.37 -6.75 11.31
C GLU A 186 -30.40 -6.69 10.18
N VAL A 187 -30.09 -7.29 9.03
CA VAL A 187 -30.95 -7.32 7.85
C VAL A 187 -31.25 -8.77 7.52
N GLU A 188 -32.54 -9.11 7.50
CA GLU A 188 -33.07 -10.36 6.97
C GLU A 188 -33.74 -10.07 5.63
N GLY A 189 -33.37 -10.80 4.59
CA GLY A 189 -33.86 -10.53 3.24
C GLY A 189 -33.49 -11.63 2.23
N GLU A 190 -33.72 -11.34 0.96
CA GLU A 190 -33.38 -12.22 -0.15
C GLU A 190 -32.44 -11.53 -1.13
N VAL A 191 -31.43 -12.27 -1.56
CA VAL A 191 -30.48 -11.81 -2.59
C VAL A 191 -31.17 -11.86 -3.94
N LEU A 192 -31.40 -10.68 -4.54
CA LEU A 192 -31.96 -10.58 -5.90
C LEU A 192 -30.87 -10.89 -6.93
N GLU A 193 -29.84 -10.05 -6.93
CA GLU A 193 -28.64 -10.16 -7.75
C GLU A 193 -27.51 -9.56 -6.92
N TYR A 194 -26.45 -10.32 -6.64
CA TYR A 194 -25.33 -9.80 -5.87
C TYR A 194 -24.79 -8.52 -6.52
N PRO A 195 -24.63 -7.40 -5.78
CA PRO A 195 -24.62 -7.26 -4.32
C PRO A 195 -25.92 -6.72 -3.67
N PHE A 196 -27.08 -6.85 -4.32
CA PHE A 196 -28.37 -6.29 -3.88
C PHE A 196 -29.24 -7.29 -3.10
N ILE A 197 -29.77 -6.82 -1.98
CA ILE A 197 -30.68 -7.54 -1.09
C ILE A 197 -32.01 -6.80 -1.01
N ASN A 198 -33.10 -7.55 -1.13
CA ASN A 198 -34.44 -7.09 -0.82
C ASN A 198 -34.79 -7.50 0.63
N PRO A 199 -34.88 -6.56 1.59
CA PRO A 199 -35.11 -6.88 2.99
C PRO A 199 -36.57 -7.26 3.25
N TYR A 200 -36.77 -8.24 4.13
CA TYR A 200 -38.05 -8.53 4.78
C TYR A 200 -38.13 -7.89 6.16
N ASN A 201 -36.99 -7.79 6.85
CA ASN A 201 -36.89 -7.19 8.17
C ASN A 201 -35.53 -6.50 8.36
N ILE A 202 -35.53 -5.35 9.03
CA ILE A 202 -34.33 -4.59 9.40
C ILE A 202 -34.46 -4.20 10.87
N THR A 203 -33.54 -4.69 11.70
CA THR A 203 -33.49 -4.39 13.13
C THR A 203 -32.26 -3.54 13.43
N VAL A 204 -32.44 -2.37 14.04
CA VAL A 204 -31.32 -1.56 14.54
C VAL A 204 -30.79 -2.21 15.81
N LEU A 205 -29.48 -2.43 15.86
CA LEU A 205 -28.79 -2.98 17.01
C LEU A 205 -28.20 -1.80 17.79
N ASP A 206 -28.43 -1.77 19.09
CA ASP A 206 -27.84 -0.79 20.02
C ASP A 206 -26.32 -0.91 20.10
#